data_AF-A0A7W7XHB9-F1
#
_entry.id   AF-A0A7W7XHB9-F1
#
_cell.length_a   1.000
_cell.length_b   1.000
_cell.length_c   1.000
_cell.angle_alpha   90.00
_cell.angle_beta   90.00
_cell.angle_gamma   90.00
#
_symmetry.space_group_name_H-M   'P 1'
#
loop_
_entity.id
_entity.type
_entity.pdbx_description
1 polymer ?
#
loop_
_entity_poly.entity_id
_entity_poly.type
_entity_poly.pdbx_seq_one_letter_code
_entity_poly.pdbx_strand_id
1 'polypeptide(L)'
;MEPLPGWPGKEHPHTGEVIPGREDSPGYTPEQAAEEKRLWELVRELSIAVSTHSYWNKPERGPELVEARMALKHHPDVMAALGDLAEAS
;
A
#
# COMPACT_ATOMS: atom_id res chain seq x y z
N MET A 1 -18.26 -8.14 8.67
CA MET A 1 -17.34 -9.27 8.96
C MET A 1 -18.00 -10.32 9.87
N GLU A 2 -17.82 -11.61 9.58
CA GLU A 2 -18.26 -12.71 10.46
C GLU A 2 -17.33 -12.88 11.69
N PRO A 3 -17.83 -13.42 12.82
CA PRO A 3 -16.97 -13.77 13.95
C PRO A 3 -15.86 -14.72 13.53
N LEU A 4 -14.65 -14.49 14.02
CA LEU A 4 -13.49 -15.31 13.71
C LEU A 4 -12.82 -15.80 15.00
N PRO A 5 -12.45 -17.09 15.07
CA PRO A 5 -11.72 -17.60 16.21
C PRO A 5 -10.35 -16.92 16.28
N GLY A 6 -9.96 -16.60 17.51
CA GLY A 6 -8.62 -16.19 17.85
C GLY A 6 -7.61 -17.34 17.74
N TRP A 7 -6.38 -17.06 18.14
CA TRP A 7 -5.35 -18.08 18.26
C TRP A 7 -4.51 -17.84 19.52
N PRO A 8 -4.03 -18.92 20.17
CA PRO A 8 -3.22 -18.79 21.36
C PRO A 8 -1.87 -18.13 21.05
N GLY A 9 -1.31 -17.48 22.06
CA GLY A 9 0.07 -16.99 22.00
C GLY A 9 1.05 -18.16 21.86
N LYS A 10 2.21 -17.87 21.27
CA LYS A 10 3.27 -18.86 21.07
C LYS A 10 4.57 -18.35 21.64
N GLU A 11 5.24 -19.19 22.40
CA GLU A 11 6.59 -18.92 22.87
C GLU A 11 7.61 -19.10 21.74
N HIS A 12 8.52 -18.15 21.62
CA HIS A 12 9.58 -18.21 20.62
C HIS A 12 10.62 -19.27 21.04
N PRO A 13 10.90 -20.30 20.21
CA PRO A 13 11.65 -21.49 20.62
C PRO A 13 13.08 -21.26 21.15
N HIS A 14 13.68 -20.11 20.82
CA HIS A 14 15.10 -19.84 21.11
C HIS A 14 15.34 -18.60 21.97
N THR A 15 14.33 -17.76 22.16
CA THR A 15 14.45 -16.51 22.94
C THR A 15 13.57 -16.52 24.19
N GLY A 16 12.61 -17.44 24.29
CA GLY A 16 11.64 -17.49 25.40
C GLY A 16 10.63 -16.34 25.39
N GLU A 17 10.66 -15.49 24.36
CA GLU A 17 9.74 -14.37 24.22
C GLU A 17 8.35 -14.88 23.84
N VAL A 18 7.32 -14.42 24.56
CA VAL A 18 5.93 -14.80 24.29
C VAL A 18 5.35 -13.88 23.23
N ILE A 19 5.10 -14.41 22.04
CA ILE A 19 4.34 -13.72 21.00
C ILE A 19 2.86 -13.80 21.43
N PRO A 20 2.20 -12.66 21.71
CA PRO A 20 0.82 -12.67 22.15
C PRO A 20 -0.08 -13.27 21.07
N GLY A 21 -1.08 -14.01 21.53
CA GLY A 21 -2.14 -14.53 20.68
C GLY A 21 -3.10 -13.43 20.24
N ARG A 22 -4.17 -13.84 19.57
CA ARG A 22 -5.30 -12.97 19.26
C ARG A 22 -6.55 -13.55 19.91
N GLU A 23 -7.34 -12.70 20.56
CA GLU A 23 -8.65 -13.09 21.08
C GLU A 23 -9.66 -13.29 19.94
N ASP A 24 -10.74 -14.00 20.25
CA ASP A 24 -11.86 -14.18 19.32
C ASP A 24 -12.41 -12.82 18.88
N SER A 25 -12.57 -12.64 17.57
CA SER A 25 -13.24 -11.46 17.05
C SER A 25 -14.75 -11.70 17.08
N PRO A 26 -15.54 -10.82 17.72
CA PRO A 26 -17.00 -10.95 17.75
C PRO A 26 -17.66 -10.67 16.38
N GLY A 27 -16.87 -10.32 15.35
CA GLY A 27 -17.39 -9.85 14.08
C GLY A 27 -17.95 -8.43 14.18
N TYR A 28 -18.67 -8.01 13.14
CA TYR A 28 -19.33 -6.71 13.10
C TYR A 28 -20.74 -6.78 13.66
N THR A 29 -21.14 -5.75 14.40
CA THR A 29 -22.57 -5.52 14.70
C THR A 29 -23.35 -5.27 13.41
N PRO A 30 -24.68 -5.40 13.41
CA PRO A 30 -25.50 -5.11 12.22
C PRO A 30 -25.25 -3.71 11.65
N GLU A 31 -25.10 -2.70 12.51
CA GLU A 31 -24.82 -1.31 12.11
C GLU A 31 -23.43 -1.18 11.49
N GLN A 32 -22.42 -1.83 12.08
CA GLN A 32 -21.06 -1.86 11.55
C GLN A 32 -21.00 -2.59 10.20
N ALA A 33 -21.74 -3.68 10.03
CA ALA A 33 -21.83 -4.41 8.77
C ALA A 33 -22.53 -3.59 7.68
N ALA A 34 -23.58 -2.84 8.04
CA ALA A 34 -24.25 -1.92 7.12
C ALA A 34 -23.32 -0.79 6.67
N GLU A 35 -22.54 -0.21 7.60
CA GLU A 35 -21.58 0.83 7.26
C GLU A 35 -20.39 0.28 6.46
N GLU A 36 -19.86 -0.90 6.80
CA GLU A 36 -18.84 -1.59 6.00
C GLU A 36 -19.31 -1.74 4.54
N LYS A 37 -20.55 -2.21 4.34
CA LYS A 37 -21.12 -2.37 3.01
C LYS A 37 -21.19 -1.03 2.25
N ARG A 38 -21.68 0.04 2.90
CA ARG A 38 -21.75 1.38 2.31
C ARG A 38 -20.37 1.89 1.90
N LEU A 39 -19.36 1.67 2.74
CA LEU A 39 -17.98 2.07 2.46
C LEU A 39 -17.39 1.27 1.30
N TRP A 40 -17.65 -0.04 1.21
CA TRP A 40 -17.21 -0.85 0.08
C TRP A 40 -17.88 -0.44 -1.23
N GLU A 41 -19.17 -0.09 -1.21
CA GLU A 41 -19.86 0.48 -2.36
C GLU A 41 -19.20 1.78 -2.81
N LEU A 42 -18.90 2.69 -1.88
CA LEU A 42 -18.19 3.94 -2.19
C LEU A 42 -16.79 3.68 -2.75
N VAL A 43 -16.01 2.79 -2.14
CA VAL A 43 -14.67 2.42 -2.63
C VAL A 43 -14.76 1.87 -4.05
N ARG A 44 -15.74 1.03 -4.34
CA ARG A 44 -15.96 0.48 -5.68
C ARG A 44 -16.26 1.59 -6.69
N GLU A 45 -17.18 2.50 -6.37
CA GLU A 45 -17.53 3.62 -7.25
C GLU A 45 -16.33 4.52 -7.54
N LEU A 46 -15.59 4.90 -6.49
CA LEU A 46 -14.39 5.72 -6.62
C LEU A 46 -13.29 5.01 -7.41
N SER A 47 -13.10 3.71 -7.17
CA SER A 47 -12.11 2.92 -7.91
C SER A 47 -12.43 2.89 -9.40
N ILE A 48 -13.70 2.71 -9.76
CA ILE A 48 -14.14 2.81 -11.17
C ILE A 48 -13.83 4.20 -11.71
N ALA A 49 -14.26 5.25 -11.03
CA ALA A 49 -14.07 6.63 -11.46
C ALA A 49 -12.59 6.98 -11.71
N VAL A 50 -11.69 6.53 -10.83
CA VAL A 50 -10.25 6.75 -10.96
C VAL A 50 -9.68 5.89 -12.08
N SER A 51 -9.93 4.57 -12.09
CA SER A 51 -9.32 3.64 -13.04
C SER A 51 -9.77 3.88 -14.48
N THR A 52 -10.99 4.39 -14.70
CA THR A 52 -11.50 4.70 -16.04
C THR A 52 -11.38 6.18 -16.41
N HIS A 53 -10.69 6.99 -15.60
CA HIS A 53 -10.58 8.42 -15.84
C HIS A 53 -9.83 8.72 -17.15
N SER A 54 -10.32 9.70 -17.93
CA SER A 54 -9.74 10.09 -19.23
C SER A 54 -8.29 10.57 -19.16
N TYR A 55 -7.82 10.93 -17.97
CA TYR A 55 -6.42 11.19 -17.67
C TYR A 55 -5.52 10.02 -18.13
N TRP A 56 -5.94 8.78 -17.88
CA TRP A 56 -5.16 7.57 -18.22
C TRP A 56 -5.16 7.23 -19.72
N ASN A 57 -6.11 7.75 -20.49
CA ASN A 57 -6.14 7.57 -21.95
C ASN A 57 -5.04 8.36 -22.66
N LYS A 58 -4.42 9.32 -21.95
CA LYS A 58 -3.22 9.97 -22.43
C LYS A 58 -2.06 9.05 -22.07
N PRO A 59 -1.24 8.57 -23.02
CA PRO A 59 0.09 8.11 -22.64
C PRO A 59 0.71 9.28 -21.88
N GLU A 60 1.12 9.08 -20.62
CA GLU A 60 1.71 10.13 -19.77
C GLU A 60 3.03 10.60 -20.38
N ARG A 61 2.92 11.38 -21.46
CA ARG A 61 3.98 11.71 -22.40
C ARG A 61 4.57 10.43 -23.02
N GLY A 62 4.64 10.34 -24.36
CA GLY A 62 5.01 9.12 -25.08
C GLY A 62 6.39 8.53 -24.70
N PRO A 63 6.86 7.48 -25.40
CA PRO A 63 8.12 6.79 -25.08
C PRO A 63 9.31 7.74 -24.80
N GLU A 64 9.36 8.88 -25.50
CA GLU A 64 10.34 9.96 -25.32
C GLU A 64 10.48 10.46 -23.87
N LEU A 65 9.39 10.53 -23.10
CA LEU A 65 9.48 11.03 -21.72
C LEU A 65 9.93 9.96 -20.74
N VAL A 66 9.61 8.70 -21.02
CA VAL A 66 10.18 7.57 -20.31
C VAL A 66 11.68 7.53 -20.58
N GLU A 67 12.10 7.66 -21.84
CA GLU A 67 13.51 7.74 -22.24
C GLU A 67 14.22 8.91 -21.56
N ALA A 68 13.64 10.12 -21.55
CA ALA A 68 14.21 11.28 -20.87
C ALA A 68 14.37 11.04 -19.35
N ARG A 69 13.37 10.43 -18.69
CA ARG A 69 13.48 10.08 -17.27
C ARG A 69 14.55 9.02 -17.02
N MET A 70 14.68 8.05 -17.92
CA MET A 70 15.70 7.01 -17.82
C MET A 70 17.11 7.58 -18.04
N ALA A 71 17.28 8.51 -18.97
CA ALA A 71 18.55 9.20 -19.20
C ALA A 71 19.00 9.99 -17.97
N LEU A 72 18.06 10.63 -17.25
CA LEU A 72 18.37 11.37 -16.02
C LEU A 72 18.95 10.49 -14.90
N LYS A 73 18.61 9.20 -14.84
CA LYS A 73 19.15 8.28 -13.81
C LYS A 73 20.66 8.11 -13.88
N HIS A 74 21.25 8.32 -15.06
CA HIS A 74 22.69 8.18 -15.30
C HIS A 74 23.33 9.50 -15.70
N HIS A 75 22.60 10.62 -15.56
CA HIS A 75 23.12 11.92 -15.93
C HIS A 75 24.25 12.32 -14.97
N PRO A 76 25.41 12.79 -15.47
CA PRO A 76 26.56 13.12 -14.64
C PRO A 76 26.22 14.05 -13.46
N ASP A 77 25.44 15.10 -13.71
CA ASP A 77 25.04 16.05 -12.66
C ASP A 77 24.14 15.42 -11.59
N VAL A 78 23.29 14.47 -11.96
CA VAL A 78 22.41 13.75 -11.02
C VAL A 78 23.24 12.77 -10.19
N MET A 79 24.17 12.06 -10.83
CA MET A 79 25.07 11.14 -10.14
C MET A 79 26.04 11.88 -9.21
N ALA A 80 26.51 13.06 -9.60
CA ALA A 80 27.32 13.93 -8.73
C ALA A 80 26.51 14.38 -7.51
N ALA A 81 25.28 14.87 -7.69
CA ALA A 81 24.42 15.27 -6.59
C ALA A 81 24.07 14.11 -5.62
N LEU A 82 23.90 12.89 -6.15
CA LEU A 82 23.68 11.69 -5.31
C LEU A 82 24.95 11.29 -4.54
N GLY A 83 26.12 11.47 -5.13
CA GLY A 83 27.41 11.29 -4.46
C GLY A 83 27.58 12.27 -3.31
N ASP A 84 27.31 13.56 -3.56
CA ASP A 84 27.39 14.62 -2.55
C ASP A 84 26.43 14.38 -1.37
N LEU A 85 25.22 13.86 -1.64
CA LEU A 85 24.24 13.49 -0.61
C LEU A 85 24.67 12.26 0.20
N ALA A 86 25.35 11.30 -0.42
CA ALA A 86 25.84 10.11 0.25
C ALA A 86 27.08 10.39 1.12
N GLU A 87 27.94 11.33 0.72
CA GLU A 87 29.09 11.76 1.55
C GLU A 87 28.68 12.69 2.71
N ALA A 88 27.50 13.32 2.63
CA ALA A 88 26.97 14.18 3.68
C ALA A 88 26.21 13.42 4.81
N SER A 89 26.13 12.09 4.74
CA SER A 89 25.34 11.23 5.67
C SER A 89 26.21 10.27 6.48
#